data_AF-A0A355S0Z1-F1
#
_entry.id   AF-A0A355S0Z1-F1
#
_cell.length_a   1.000
_cell.length_b   1.000
_cell.length_c   1.000
_cell.angle_alpha   90.00
_cell.angle_beta   90.00
_cell.angle_gamma   90.00
#
_symmetry.space_group_name_H-M   'P 1'
#
loop_
_entity.id
_entity.type
_entity.pdbx_description
1 polymer ?
#
loop_
_entity_poly.entity_id
_entity_poly.type
_entity_poly.pdbx_seq_one_letter_code
_entity_poly.pdbx_strand_id
1 'polypeptide(L)'
;DKVPDIMTEAATGGSGGTYYYSIASFKDGKPCILAAQHALSQGAKFEGHFKDGYMAQIKSVELQKAVNIDISCNKEYLIDNNIYDNTGKLLKNVETETDGFQALKPVDEDGDGTYELEGIQKIWAMVHLNEVTIAKTTWKFENNRLILESIQFSTFIYR
;
A
#
# COMPACT_ATOMS: atom_id res chain seq x y z
N ASP A 1 -1.41 -7.41 26.25
CA ASP A 1 -1.34 -7.60 27.72
C ASP A 1 -2.29 -6.63 28.49
N LYS A 2 -3.30 -6.05 27.80
CA LYS A 2 -4.23 -5.04 28.33
C LYS A 2 -3.56 -3.75 28.84
N VAL A 3 -2.27 -3.55 28.56
CA VAL A 3 -1.62 -2.25 28.72
C VAL A 3 -1.98 -1.41 27.49
N PRO A 4 -2.43 -0.15 27.66
CA PRO A 4 -2.66 0.72 26.53
C PRO A 4 -1.37 0.97 25.74
N ASP A 5 -1.46 0.79 24.43
CA ASP A 5 -0.40 1.15 23.49
C ASP A 5 -0.77 2.46 22.78
N ILE A 6 0.24 3.26 22.44
CA ILE A 6 0.09 4.51 21.70
C ILE A 6 0.75 4.35 20.34
N MET A 7 -0.03 4.61 19.30
CA MET A 7 0.48 4.76 17.94
C MET A 7 0.68 6.24 17.64
N THR A 8 1.83 6.60 17.08
CA THR A 8 2.12 7.97 16.62
C THR A 8 2.46 7.98 15.14
N GLU A 9 2.13 9.09 14.48
CA GLU A 9 2.45 9.34 13.09
C GLU A 9 3.17 10.67 12.89
N ALA A 10 4.06 10.73 11.91
CA ALA A 10 4.74 11.95 11.49
C ALA A 10 4.88 11.98 9.96
N ALA A 11 4.45 13.06 9.33
CA ALA A 11 4.57 13.20 7.88
C ALA A 11 6.05 13.16 7.44
N THR A 12 6.35 12.42 6.38
CA THR A 12 7.72 12.33 5.84
C THR A 12 8.15 13.60 5.10
N GLY A 13 7.16 14.40 4.65
CA GLY A 13 7.37 15.61 3.86
C GLY A 13 7.63 15.37 2.36
N GLY A 14 7.60 14.11 1.90
CA GLY A 14 7.78 13.75 0.49
C GLY A 14 6.50 13.83 -0.34
N SER A 15 6.64 13.86 -1.67
CA SER A 15 5.51 13.96 -2.62
C SER A 15 4.60 12.73 -2.65
N GLY A 16 5.08 11.58 -2.16
CA GLY A 16 4.26 10.37 -2.00
C GLY A 16 3.18 10.47 -0.90
N GLY A 17 3.27 11.51 -0.04
CA GLY A 17 2.28 11.73 1.02
C GLY A 17 2.31 10.64 2.09
N THR A 18 3.50 10.13 2.41
CA THR A 18 3.68 9.03 3.35
C THR A 18 4.00 9.52 4.76
N TYR A 19 3.85 8.61 5.72
CA TYR A 19 4.03 8.89 7.13
C TYR A 19 4.98 7.87 7.77
N TYR A 20 5.72 8.32 8.77
CA TYR A 20 6.43 7.45 9.70
C TYR A 20 5.49 7.05 10.84
N TYR A 21 5.50 5.77 11.19
CA TYR A 21 4.68 5.20 12.25
C TYR A 21 5.52 4.57 13.35
N SER A 22 5.11 4.79 14.60
CA SER A 22 5.70 4.16 15.78
C SER A 22 4.59 3.65 16.71
N ILE A 23 4.83 2.51 17.36
CA ILE A 23 3.95 1.99 18.41
C ILE A 23 4.78 1.87 19.69
N ALA A 24 4.26 2.45 20.78
CA ALA A 24 4.88 2.43 22.09
C ALA A 24 3.91 1.89 23.14
N SER A 25 4.39 0.99 24.00
CA SER A 25 3.67 0.55 25.19
C SER A 25 4.14 1.31 26.43
N PHE A 26 3.25 1.50 27.40
CA PHE A 26 3.55 2.18 28.68
C PHE A 26 3.60 1.21 29.85
N LYS A 27 4.25 0.06 29.65
CA LYS A 27 4.45 -0.92 30.71
C LYS A 27 5.25 -0.31 31.86
N ASP A 28 4.72 -0.46 33.07
CA ASP A 28 5.30 0.10 34.31
C ASP A 28 5.53 1.63 34.25
N GLY A 29 4.72 2.36 33.47
CA GLY A 29 4.81 3.82 33.35
C GLY A 29 6.01 4.32 32.54
N LYS A 30 6.72 3.45 31.82
CA LYS A 30 7.86 3.80 30.98
C LYS A 30 7.54 3.49 29.50
N PRO A 31 7.78 4.43 28.57
CA PRO A 31 7.56 4.16 27.16
C PRO A 31 8.57 3.12 26.66
N CYS A 32 8.07 2.09 26.00
CA CYS A 32 8.84 1.06 25.32
C CYS A 32 8.39 0.99 23.86
N ILE A 33 9.30 1.30 22.92
CA ILE A 33 9.01 1.17 21.49
C ILE A 33 8.86 -0.32 21.15
N LEU A 34 7.71 -0.69 20.62
CA LEU A 34 7.39 -2.08 20.34
C LEU A 34 8.06 -2.56 19.06
N ALA A 35 8.12 -1.74 18.01
CA ALA A 35 8.73 -2.11 16.74
C ALA A 35 9.57 -1.00 16.12
N ALA A 36 10.52 -1.37 15.25
CA ALA A 36 11.33 -0.40 14.52
C ALA A 36 10.44 0.44 13.60
N GLN A 37 10.57 1.77 13.66
CA GLN A 37 9.76 2.71 12.88
C GLN A 37 9.76 2.39 11.38
N HIS A 38 10.93 2.04 10.83
CA HIS A 38 11.05 1.67 9.42
C HIS A 38 10.17 0.46 9.05
N ALA A 39 10.13 -0.57 9.92
CA ALA A 39 9.32 -1.77 9.69
C ALA A 39 7.81 -1.47 9.78
N LEU A 40 7.41 -0.50 10.60
CA LEU A 40 6.01 -0.06 10.71
C LEU A 40 5.57 0.85 9.56
N SER A 41 6.51 1.49 8.86
CA SER A 41 6.20 2.54 7.88
C SER A 41 6.28 2.08 6.42
N GLN A 42 6.93 0.93 6.15
CA GLN A 42 7.17 0.43 4.79
C GLN A 42 5.92 -0.10 4.08
N GLY A 43 5.00 -0.72 4.83
CA GLY A 43 3.85 -1.43 4.26
C GLY A 43 4.19 -2.68 3.46
N ALA A 44 3.22 -3.14 2.66
CA ALA A 44 3.32 -4.34 1.84
C ALA A 44 4.17 -4.07 0.60
N LYS A 45 4.85 -5.12 0.13
CA LYS A 45 5.67 -5.10 -1.06
C LYS A 45 4.88 -5.60 -2.25
N PHE A 46 4.87 -4.79 -3.29
CA PHE A 46 4.23 -5.11 -4.55
C PHE A 46 5.26 -5.16 -5.67
N GLU A 47 5.17 -6.19 -6.49
CA GLU A 47 5.84 -6.29 -7.78
C GLU A 47 4.77 -6.14 -8.85
N GLY A 48 4.99 -5.30 -9.86
CA GLY A 48 3.99 -5.15 -10.91
C GLY A 48 4.53 -4.56 -12.18
N HIS A 49 3.88 -4.90 -13.29
CA HIS A 49 4.27 -4.48 -14.62
C HIS A 49 3.05 -4.34 -15.53
N PHE A 50 3.20 -3.52 -16.57
CA PHE A 50 2.17 -3.33 -17.58
C PHE A 50 2.14 -4.50 -18.57
N LYS A 51 0.96 -4.74 -19.15
CA LYS A 51 0.65 -5.79 -20.13
C LYS A 51 -0.20 -5.23 -21.25
N ASP A 52 -0.20 -5.92 -22.39
CA ASP A 52 -1.09 -5.61 -23.51
C ASP A 52 -2.56 -5.46 -23.06
N GLY A 53 -3.30 -4.62 -23.78
CA GLY A 53 -4.70 -4.34 -23.52
C GLY A 53 -4.95 -3.34 -22.40
N TYR A 54 -3.99 -2.44 -22.11
CA TYR A 54 -4.07 -1.47 -21.01
C TYR A 54 -4.33 -2.14 -19.65
N MET A 55 -3.55 -3.17 -19.36
CA MET A 55 -3.62 -3.90 -18.09
C MET A 55 -2.32 -3.73 -17.30
N ALA A 56 -2.41 -3.70 -15.98
CA ALA A 56 -1.27 -3.86 -15.09
C ALA A 56 -1.43 -5.13 -14.25
N GLN A 57 -0.42 -5.99 -14.20
CA GLN A 57 -0.39 -7.08 -13.23
C GLN A 57 0.32 -6.62 -11.98
N ILE A 58 -0.33 -6.77 -10.83
CA ILE A 58 0.23 -6.47 -9.50
C ILE A 58 0.27 -7.75 -8.69
N LYS A 59 1.40 -8.02 -8.03
CA LYS A 59 1.63 -9.18 -7.17
C LYS A 59 2.08 -8.72 -5.79
N SER A 60 1.42 -9.20 -4.74
CA SER A 60 1.94 -9.08 -3.37
C SER A 60 3.04 -10.12 -3.13
N VAL A 61 4.18 -9.66 -2.60
CA VAL A 61 5.30 -10.53 -2.25
C VAL A 61 4.99 -11.36 -1.01
N GLU A 62 4.27 -10.80 -0.04
CA GLU A 62 3.94 -11.48 1.21
C GLU A 62 2.91 -12.58 1.00
N LEU A 63 1.84 -12.30 0.25
CA LEU A 63 0.75 -13.26 0.03
C LEU A 63 0.93 -14.13 -1.21
N GLN A 64 1.92 -13.81 -2.07
CA GLN A 64 2.14 -14.47 -3.37
C GLN A 64 0.88 -14.50 -4.26
N LYS A 65 0.00 -13.52 -4.10
CA LYS A 65 -1.24 -13.36 -4.89
C LYS A 65 -1.04 -12.26 -5.92
N ALA A 66 -1.55 -12.48 -7.13
CA ALA A 66 -1.52 -11.52 -8.21
C ALA A 66 -2.92 -11.17 -8.71
N VAL A 67 -3.10 -9.93 -9.15
CA VAL A 67 -4.32 -9.40 -9.77
C VAL A 67 -3.95 -8.67 -11.05
N ASN A 68 -4.88 -8.63 -12.02
CA ASN A 68 -4.75 -7.74 -13.16
C ASN A 68 -5.72 -6.57 -12.98
N ILE A 69 -5.20 -5.36 -13.12
CA ILE A 69 -5.94 -4.10 -13.00
C ILE A 69 -6.07 -3.49 -14.39
N ASP A 70 -7.30 -3.09 -14.74
CA ASP A 70 -7.56 -2.31 -15.95
C ASP A 70 -7.10 -0.86 -15.72
N ILE A 71 -6.19 -0.38 -16.56
CA ILE A 71 -5.63 0.99 -16.53
C ILE A 71 -6.05 1.80 -17.77
N SER A 72 -7.07 1.35 -18.50
CA SER A 72 -7.59 2.02 -19.69
C SER A 72 -8.17 3.40 -19.43
N CYS A 73 -8.50 3.73 -18.17
CA CYS A 73 -8.86 5.10 -17.77
C CYS A 73 -7.77 6.14 -18.10
N ASN A 74 -6.51 5.72 -18.22
CA ASN A 74 -5.37 6.55 -18.58
C ASN A 74 -4.92 6.36 -20.04
N LYS A 75 -5.73 5.70 -20.89
CA LYS A 75 -5.35 5.27 -22.24
C LYS A 75 -4.77 6.40 -23.11
N GLU A 76 -5.39 7.57 -23.12
CA GLU A 76 -4.92 8.72 -23.91
C GLU A 76 -3.50 9.12 -23.52
N TYR A 77 -3.28 9.39 -22.22
CA TYR A 77 -1.96 9.69 -21.68
C TYR A 77 -0.93 8.59 -21.98
N LEU A 78 -1.33 7.32 -21.86
CA LEU A 78 -0.46 6.19 -22.12
C LEU A 78 -0.04 6.07 -23.58
N ILE A 79 -0.92 6.42 -24.52
CA ILE A 79 -0.61 6.49 -25.96
C ILE A 79 0.29 7.68 -26.25
N ASP A 80 -0.06 8.87 -25.76
CA ASP A 80 0.70 10.11 -25.98
C ASP A 80 2.15 10.01 -25.48
N ASN A 81 2.39 9.21 -24.44
CA ASN A 81 3.71 8.95 -23.87
C ASN A 81 4.41 7.70 -24.44
N ASN A 82 3.90 7.15 -25.54
CA ASN A 82 4.42 5.97 -26.24
C ASN A 82 4.56 4.75 -25.32
N ILE A 83 3.66 4.58 -24.34
CA ILE A 83 3.59 3.34 -23.53
C ILE A 83 2.89 2.25 -24.33
N TYR A 84 1.78 2.61 -24.98
CA TYR A 84 0.99 1.72 -25.82
C TYR A 84 0.83 2.31 -27.21
N ASP A 85 0.61 1.46 -28.22
CA ASP A 85 0.06 1.91 -29.49
C ASP A 85 -1.48 2.01 -29.44
N ASN A 86 -2.06 2.49 -30.55
CA ASN A 86 -3.52 2.64 -30.70
C ASN A 86 -4.30 1.31 -30.65
N THR A 87 -3.61 0.18 -30.82
CA THR A 87 -4.21 -1.16 -30.74
C THR A 87 -4.20 -1.73 -29.32
N GLY A 88 -3.51 -1.07 -28.38
CA GLY A 88 -3.34 -1.53 -27.01
C GLY A 88 -2.14 -2.47 -26.83
N LYS A 89 -1.21 -2.51 -27.78
CA LYS A 89 0.04 -3.25 -27.62
C LYS A 89 1.04 -2.42 -26.81
N LEU A 90 1.66 -3.04 -25.81
CA LEU A 90 2.70 -2.43 -25.00
C LEU A 90 3.98 -2.23 -25.83
N LEU A 91 4.49 -1.00 -25.84
CA LEU A 91 5.67 -0.61 -26.62
C LEU A 91 6.96 -0.64 -25.81
N LYS A 92 6.87 -0.56 -24.48
CA LYS A 92 8.01 -0.60 -23.55
C LYS A 92 7.63 -1.26 -22.23
N ASN A 93 8.60 -1.87 -21.58
CA ASN A 93 8.43 -2.38 -20.23
C ASN A 93 8.22 -1.21 -19.26
N VAL A 94 7.15 -1.30 -18.46
CA VAL A 94 6.83 -0.34 -17.40
C VAL A 94 6.55 -1.15 -16.14
N GLU A 95 7.36 -0.91 -15.13
CA GLU A 95 7.17 -1.46 -13.79
C GLU A 95 6.34 -0.50 -12.95
N THR A 96 5.67 -1.03 -11.92
CA THR A 96 4.97 -0.25 -10.92
C THR A 96 5.84 0.00 -9.71
N GLU A 97 5.60 1.12 -9.05
CA GLU A 97 6.24 1.51 -7.81
C GLU A 97 5.19 1.67 -6.71
N THR A 98 5.64 1.60 -5.45
CA THR A 98 4.80 1.76 -4.28
C THR A 98 5.65 2.35 -3.16
N ASP A 99 5.13 3.39 -2.52
CA ASP A 99 5.76 3.99 -1.35
C ASP A 99 5.31 3.29 -0.06
N GLY A 100 5.80 3.80 1.08
CA GLY A 100 5.29 3.44 2.39
C GLY A 100 3.81 3.82 2.60
N PHE A 101 3.33 3.61 3.82
CA PHE A 101 1.94 3.93 4.14
C PHE A 101 1.63 5.42 3.98
N GLN A 102 0.56 5.70 3.25
CA GLN A 102 -0.08 7.01 3.20
C GLN A 102 -1.04 7.20 4.37
N ALA A 103 -1.58 6.09 4.87
CA ALA A 103 -2.31 6.01 6.13
C ALA A 103 -2.11 4.63 6.74
N LEU A 104 -1.99 4.57 8.07
CA LEU A 104 -2.05 3.34 8.86
C LEU A 104 -2.85 3.66 10.12
N LYS A 105 -3.97 2.97 10.34
CA LYS A 105 -4.85 3.25 11.48
C LYS A 105 -5.23 1.97 12.22
N PRO A 106 -5.39 2.02 13.55
CA PRO A 106 -5.95 0.91 14.30
C PRO A 106 -7.44 0.74 13.97
N VAL A 107 -7.88 -0.50 13.73
CA VAL A 107 -9.27 -0.88 13.50
C VAL A 107 -9.53 -2.18 14.28
N ASP A 108 -10.69 -2.27 14.94
CA ASP A 108 -11.17 -3.49 15.57
C ASP A 108 -12.29 -4.02 14.68
N GLU A 109 -11.96 -4.88 13.71
CA GLU A 109 -12.91 -5.31 12.67
C GLU A 109 -13.97 -6.29 13.21
N ASP A 110 -13.64 -7.09 14.22
CA ASP A 110 -14.52 -8.12 14.78
C ASP A 110 -15.11 -7.79 16.15
N GLY A 111 -14.67 -6.70 16.78
CA GLY A 111 -15.18 -6.21 18.05
C GLY A 111 -14.65 -6.98 19.26
N ASP A 112 -13.55 -7.73 19.12
CA ASP A 112 -12.96 -8.51 20.20
C ASP A 112 -12.08 -7.68 21.16
N GLY A 113 -11.82 -6.42 20.81
CA GLY A 113 -11.00 -5.48 21.56
C GLY A 113 -9.50 -5.55 21.26
N THR A 114 -9.09 -6.39 20.32
CA THR A 114 -7.78 -6.45 19.70
C THR A 114 -7.83 -5.64 18.41
N TYR A 115 -6.89 -4.71 18.24
CA TYR A 115 -6.87 -3.87 17.05
C TYR A 115 -5.95 -4.47 15.98
N GLU A 116 -6.48 -4.68 14.79
CA GLU A 116 -5.70 -4.73 13.55
C GLU A 116 -5.22 -3.34 13.14
N LEU A 117 -4.34 -3.30 12.15
CA LEU A 117 -3.91 -2.08 11.48
C LEU A 117 -4.37 -2.10 10.03
N GLU A 118 -5.15 -1.09 9.65
CA GLU A 118 -5.59 -0.88 8.27
C GLU A 118 -4.64 0.12 7.59
N GLY A 119 -3.92 -0.35 6.58
CA GLY A 119 -2.92 0.41 5.82
C GLY A 119 -3.39 0.78 4.42
N ILE A 120 -3.08 1.99 3.96
CA ILE A 120 -3.33 2.48 2.60
C ILE A 120 -1.99 2.75 1.92
N GLN A 121 -1.80 2.16 0.74
CA GLN A 121 -0.65 2.41 -0.14
C GLN A 121 -1.11 2.67 -1.57
N LYS A 122 -0.53 3.69 -2.20
CA LYS A 122 -0.72 3.96 -3.62
C LYS A 122 0.28 3.15 -4.44
N ILE A 123 -0.22 2.46 -5.45
CA ILE A 123 0.58 1.82 -6.49
C ILE A 123 0.49 2.69 -7.74
N TRP A 124 1.64 3.06 -8.28
CA TRP A 124 1.75 4.01 -9.39
C TRP A 124 2.81 3.55 -10.39
N ALA A 125 2.91 4.20 -11.54
CA ALA A 125 3.96 3.92 -12.52
C ALA A 125 4.34 5.21 -13.26
N MET A 126 5.58 5.34 -13.74
CA MET A 126 6.12 6.52 -14.45
C MET A 126 6.21 7.80 -13.59
N VAL A 127 5.09 8.28 -13.06
CA VAL A 127 4.99 9.41 -12.11
C VAL A 127 3.86 9.17 -11.11
N HIS A 128 3.92 9.76 -9.91
CA HIS A 128 2.90 9.61 -8.87
C HIS A 128 1.46 9.98 -9.30
N LEU A 129 1.31 10.79 -10.35
CA LEU A 129 0.01 11.16 -10.91
C LEU A 129 -0.61 10.05 -11.76
N ASN A 130 0.18 9.10 -12.25
CA ASN A 130 -0.29 7.91 -12.94
C ASN A 130 -0.54 6.79 -11.92
N GLU A 131 -1.57 7.00 -11.12
CA GLU A 131 -2.07 6.00 -10.18
C GLU A 131 -2.61 4.78 -10.93
N VAL A 132 -2.10 3.60 -10.57
CA VAL A 132 -2.57 2.31 -11.09
C VAL A 132 -3.73 1.83 -10.23
N THR A 133 -3.54 1.82 -8.90
CA THR A 133 -4.55 1.40 -7.92
C THR A 133 -4.14 1.85 -6.52
N ILE A 134 -5.09 1.77 -5.59
CA ILE A 134 -4.84 1.88 -4.15
C ILE A 134 -4.96 0.50 -3.53
N ALA A 135 -3.92 0.06 -2.83
CA ALA A 135 -3.93 -1.13 -2.00
C ALA A 135 -4.37 -0.76 -0.58
N LYS A 136 -5.50 -1.33 -0.16
CA LYS A 136 -5.97 -1.35 1.22
C LYS A 136 -5.54 -2.68 1.85
N THR A 137 -4.83 -2.62 2.97
CA THR A 137 -4.21 -3.77 3.62
C THR A 137 -4.65 -3.88 5.06
N THR A 138 -4.85 -5.11 5.55
CA THR A 138 -5.14 -5.39 6.97
C THR A 138 -3.98 -6.17 7.56
N TRP A 139 -3.49 -5.72 8.71
CA TRP A 139 -2.32 -6.28 9.38
C TRP A 139 -2.63 -6.64 10.82
N LYS A 140 -2.14 -7.80 11.26
CA LYS A 140 -2.00 -8.11 12.68
C LYS A 140 -0.69 -7.57 13.21
N PHE A 141 -0.73 -6.98 14.41
CA PHE A 141 0.46 -6.61 15.15
C PHE A 141 0.72 -7.63 16.26
N GLU A 142 1.58 -8.60 15.97
CA GLU A 142 1.91 -9.69 16.88
C GLU A 142 3.41 -9.80 17.08
N ASN A 143 3.85 -10.08 18.32
CA ASN A 143 5.26 -10.25 18.64
C ASN A 143 6.14 -9.12 18.08
N ASN A 144 5.65 -7.88 18.21
CA ASN A 144 6.33 -6.66 17.76
C ASN A 144 6.57 -6.60 16.24
N ARG A 145 5.70 -7.25 15.44
CA ARG A 145 5.80 -7.31 13.98
C ARG A 145 4.43 -7.18 13.33
N LEU A 146 4.42 -6.60 12.13
CA LEU A 146 3.26 -6.60 11.25
C LEU A 146 3.20 -7.92 10.46
N ILE A 147 2.03 -8.54 10.46
CA ILE A 147 1.72 -9.75 9.70
C ILE A 147 0.58 -9.40 8.76
N LEU A 148 0.83 -9.46 7.44
CA LEU A 148 -0.17 -9.12 6.44
C LEU A 148 -1.25 -10.20 6.37
N GLU A 149 -2.50 -9.82 6.57
CA GLU A 149 -3.63 -10.75 6.53
C GLU A 149 -4.38 -10.68 5.21
N SER A 150 -4.70 -9.46 4.77
CA SER A 150 -5.52 -9.25 3.58
C SER A 150 -5.08 -8.02 2.79
N ILE A 151 -5.40 -8.05 1.49
CA ILE A 151 -5.18 -6.94 0.56
C ILE A 151 -6.43 -6.81 -0.30
N GLN A 152 -6.90 -5.59 -0.47
CA GLN A 152 -7.97 -5.22 -1.39
C GLN A 152 -7.44 -4.10 -2.30
N PHE A 153 -7.64 -4.25 -3.61
CA PHE A 153 -7.25 -3.24 -4.57
C PHE A 153 -8.46 -2.43 -5.00
N SER A 154 -8.33 -1.11 -5.01
CA SER A 154 -9.38 -0.23 -5.51
C SER A 154 -9.33 -0.16 -7.04
N THR A 155 -10.42 -0.48 -7.72
CA THR A 155 -10.55 -0.24 -9.17
C THR A 155 -11.27 1.07 -9.40
N PHE A 156 -10.73 1.96 -10.22
CA PHE A 156 -11.45 3.16 -10.65
C PHE A 156 -12.63 2.76 -11.53
N ILE A 157 -13.86 3.04 -11.07
CA ILE A 157 -15.04 3.07 -11.94
C ILE A 157 -15.44 4.53 -12.03
N TYR A 158 -14.94 5.25 -13.04
CA TYR A 158 -15.53 6.54 -13.40
C TYR A 158 -16.81 6.27 -14.19
N ARG A 159 -17.94 6.75 -13.68
CA ARG A 159 -19.23 6.78 -14.39
C ARG A 159 -19.35 8.05 -15.20
#